data_AF-A0A1X7TXN4-F1
#
_entry.id   AF-A0A1X7TXN4-F1
#
_cell.length_a   1.000
_cell.length_b   1.000
_cell.length_c   1.000
_cell.angle_alpha   90.00
_cell.angle_beta   90.00
_cell.angle_gamma   90.00
#
_symmetry.space_group_name_H-M   'P 1'
#
loop_
_entity.id
_entity.type
_entity.pdbx_description
1 polymer ?
#
loop_
_entity_poly.entity_id
_entity_poly.type
_entity_poly.pdbx_seq_one_letter_code
_entity_poly.pdbx_strand_id
1 'polypeptide(L)'
;MGQQRSTPRPAEGLDPMLVTPEVTRIAEKMKKDAEWKLEIKQGYTTYAPLSYIKKGKTDYCIRVKVDDDQLIDVCGQYLYTGSVMRVKAKHVTHYDDQIFF
;
A
#
# COMPACT_ATOMS: atom_id res chain seq x y z
N MET A 1 -14.84 0.73 -32.30
CA MET A 1 -13.87 1.56 -31.55
C MET A 1 -13.68 0.94 -30.18
N GLY A 2 -12.58 0.23 -29.96
CA GLY A 2 -12.30 -0.43 -28.68
C GLY A 2 -11.81 0.60 -27.68
N GLN A 3 -12.60 0.89 -26.65
CA GLN A 3 -12.14 1.73 -25.54
C GLN A 3 -11.05 0.96 -24.80
N GLN A 4 -9.81 1.35 -25.04
CA GLN A 4 -8.66 0.99 -24.24
C GLN A 4 -8.92 1.53 -22.83
N ARG A 5 -9.40 0.67 -21.92
CA ARG A 5 -9.59 1.01 -20.51
C ARG A 5 -8.21 1.19 -19.88
N SER A 6 -7.63 2.37 -20.06
CA SER A 6 -6.51 2.83 -19.24
C SER A 6 -7.02 2.79 -17.80
N THR A 7 -6.51 1.88 -16.96
CA THR A 7 -6.77 1.99 -15.53
C THR A 7 -6.27 3.37 -15.11
N PRO A 8 -7.13 4.22 -14.50
CA PRO A 8 -6.70 5.52 -14.07
C PRO A 8 -5.59 5.33 -13.02
N ARG A 9 -4.42 5.91 -13.28
CA ARG A 9 -3.31 5.90 -12.33
C ARG A 9 -3.80 6.50 -11.02
N PRO A 10 -3.40 5.97 -9.85
CA PRO A 10 -3.75 6.54 -8.57
C PRO A 10 -3.34 8.01 -8.53
N ALA A 11 -4.27 8.85 -8.07
CA ALA A 11 -4.03 10.25 -7.88
C ALA A 11 -2.91 10.46 -6.84
N GLU A 12 -2.14 11.52 -7.04
CA GLU A 12 -1.13 11.99 -6.09
C GLU A 12 -1.82 12.86 -5.04
N GLY A 13 -1.41 12.71 -3.78
CA GLY A 13 -2.00 13.42 -2.65
C GLY A 13 -1.25 13.10 -1.37
N LEU A 14 -1.05 14.10 -0.53
CA LEU A 14 -0.43 13.99 0.79
C LEU A 14 -1.44 13.69 1.90
N ASP A 15 -2.74 13.71 1.56
CA ASP A 15 -3.83 13.31 2.44
C ASP A 15 -4.25 11.87 2.11
N PRO A 16 -4.72 11.09 3.10
CA PRO A 16 -5.23 9.74 2.86
C PRO A 16 -6.34 9.71 1.81
N MET A 17 -6.12 8.96 0.74
CA MET A 17 -7.05 8.81 -0.37
C MET A 17 -7.74 7.43 -0.35
N LEU A 18 -8.92 7.37 -0.97
CA LEU A 18 -9.69 6.13 -1.14
C LEU A 18 -8.92 5.13 -2.01
N VAL A 19 -8.76 3.91 -1.52
CA VAL A 19 -8.08 2.83 -2.23
C VAL A 19 -8.77 2.55 -3.57
N THR A 20 -7.97 2.52 -4.63
CA THR A 20 -8.39 2.08 -5.96
C THR A 20 -7.95 0.63 -6.22
N PRO A 21 -8.53 -0.07 -7.21
CA PRO A 21 -8.07 -1.42 -7.57
C PRO A 21 -6.59 -1.51 -7.95
N GLU A 22 -6.02 -0.42 -8.48
CA GLU A 22 -4.58 -0.35 -8.77
C GLU A 22 -3.76 -0.30 -7.48
N VAL A 23 -4.18 0.49 -6.48
CA VAL A 23 -3.54 0.55 -5.16
C VAL A 23 -3.64 -0.79 -4.43
N THR A 24 -4.77 -1.50 -4.51
CA THR A 24 -4.90 -2.86 -3.96
C THR A 24 -3.85 -3.79 -4.55
N ARG A 25 -3.63 -3.76 -5.86
CA ARG A 25 -2.59 -4.58 -6.52
C ARG A 25 -1.18 -4.18 -6.10
N ILE A 26 -0.92 -2.90 -5.86
CA ILE A 26 0.37 -2.42 -5.35
C ILE A 26 0.60 -2.94 -3.92
N ALA A 27 -0.42 -2.86 -3.06
CA ALA A 27 -0.36 -3.35 -1.69
C ALA A 27 -0.06 -4.87 -1.65
N GLU A 28 -0.76 -5.66 -2.47
CA GLU A 28 -0.51 -7.10 -2.59
C GLU A 28 0.92 -7.42 -3.04
N LYS A 29 1.48 -6.61 -3.95
CA LYS A 29 2.89 -6.75 -4.38
C LYS A 29 3.87 -6.40 -3.25
N MET A 30 3.51 -5.48 -2.36
CA MET A 30 4.33 -5.08 -1.21
C MET A 30 4.18 -6.05 -0.02
N LYS A 31 3.11 -6.85 0.02
CA LYS A 31 2.75 -7.73 1.16
C LYS A 31 3.92 -8.60 1.63
N LYS A 32 4.53 -9.36 0.72
CA LYS A 32 5.60 -10.30 1.09
C LYS A 32 6.83 -9.61 1.67
N ASP A 33 7.23 -8.48 1.10
CA ASP A 33 8.31 -7.66 1.65
C ASP A 33 7.91 -7.07 3.01
N ALA A 34 6.67 -6.62 3.18
CA ALA A 34 6.17 -6.09 4.44
C ALA A 34 6.18 -7.15 5.55
N GLU A 35 5.69 -8.36 5.27
CA GLU A 35 5.72 -9.51 6.18
C GLU A 35 7.15 -9.83 6.61
N TRP A 36 8.10 -9.84 5.66
CA TRP A 36 9.50 -10.08 5.97
C TRP A 36 10.12 -8.96 6.83
N LYS A 37 9.80 -7.69 6.53
CA LYS A 37 10.29 -6.53 7.29
C LYS A 37 9.74 -6.46 8.72
N LEU A 38 8.52 -6.96 8.93
CA LEU A 38 7.86 -7.04 10.24
C LEU A 38 8.10 -8.39 10.93
N GLU A 39 8.95 -9.25 10.37
CA GLU A 39 9.29 -10.58 10.92
C GLU A 39 8.08 -11.52 11.11
N ILE A 40 7.04 -11.35 10.29
CA ILE A 40 5.81 -12.16 10.31
C ILE A 40 6.05 -13.48 9.57
N LYS A 41 6.29 -14.55 10.32
CA LYS A 41 6.71 -15.85 9.77
C LYS A 41 5.60 -16.63 9.05
N GLN A 42 4.35 -16.49 9.48
CA GLN A 42 3.22 -17.23 8.90
C GLN A 42 2.54 -16.48 7.74
N GLY A 43 2.92 -15.21 7.54
CA GLY A 43 2.18 -14.28 6.70
C GLY A 43 0.86 -13.84 7.33
N TYR A 44 0.24 -12.81 6.73
CA TYR A 44 -1.07 -12.33 7.14
C TYR A 44 -2.19 -13.10 6.46
N THR A 45 -3.18 -13.53 7.25
CA THR A 45 -4.37 -14.22 6.73
C THR A 45 -5.29 -13.22 6.02
N THR A 46 -5.39 -12.02 6.58
CA THR A 46 -6.16 -10.90 6.05
C THR A 46 -5.24 -9.73 5.72
N TYR A 47 -5.45 -9.11 4.57
CA TYR A 47 -4.65 -7.98 4.10
C TYR A 47 -5.55 -7.02 3.33
N ALA A 48 -6.13 -6.05 4.04
CA ALA A 48 -7.15 -5.15 3.54
C ALA A 48 -6.62 -3.70 3.52
N PRO A 49 -6.25 -3.17 2.34
CA PRO A 49 -5.86 -1.77 2.21
C PRO A 49 -7.04 -0.84 2.55
N LEU A 50 -6.83 0.12 3.43
CA LEU A 50 -7.85 1.07 3.89
C LEU A 50 -7.74 2.42 3.20
N SER A 51 -6.51 2.93 3.09
CA SER A 51 -6.22 4.22 2.48
C SER A 51 -4.79 4.25 1.97
N TYR A 52 -4.48 5.22 1.10
CA TYR A 52 -3.12 5.42 0.62
C TYR A 52 -2.78 6.89 0.47
N ILE A 53 -1.49 7.18 0.55
CA ILE A 53 -0.85 8.42 0.12
C ILE A 53 0.04 8.07 -1.05
N LYS A 54 0.10 8.96 -2.03
CA LYS A 54 1.06 8.89 -3.12
C LYS A 54 1.80 10.20 -3.21
N LYS A 55 3.11 10.13 -3.05
CA LYS A 55 4.01 11.28 -3.18
C LYS A 55 4.82 11.12 -4.47
N GLY A 56 4.67 12.07 -5.39
CA GLY A 56 5.32 11.97 -6.67
C GLY A 56 4.76 10.83 -7.53
N LYS A 57 5.56 10.43 -8.51
CA LYS A 57 5.15 9.48 -9.55
C LYS A 57 5.07 8.03 -9.07
N THR A 58 5.92 7.65 -8.12
CA THR A 58 6.23 6.25 -7.83
C THR A 58 6.13 5.88 -6.36
N ASP A 59 6.15 6.84 -5.44
CA ASP A 59 6.27 6.54 -4.02
C ASP A 59 4.86 6.49 -3.41
N TYR A 60 4.51 5.30 -2.91
CA TYR A 60 3.23 5.00 -2.28
C TYR A 60 3.48 4.68 -0.82
N CYS A 61 2.56 5.11 0.04
CA CYS A 61 2.38 4.47 1.34
C CYS A 61 0.92 4.12 1.55
N ILE A 62 0.68 2.89 1.97
CA ILE A 62 -0.65 2.28 2.03
C ILE A 62 -0.88 1.82 3.46
N ARG A 63 -1.96 2.29 4.06
CA ARG A 63 -2.44 1.78 5.34
C ARG A 63 -3.22 0.51 5.10
N VAL A 64 -2.83 -0.56 5.78
CA VAL A 64 -3.42 -1.88 5.62
C VAL A 64 -3.89 -2.37 6.97
N LYS A 65 -5.14 -2.83 7.01
CA LYS A 65 -5.67 -3.62 8.10
C LYS A 65 -5.32 -5.08 7.86
N VAL A 66 -4.66 -5.67 8.84
CA VAL A 66 -4.27 -7.07 8.88
C VAL A 66 -4.91 -7.73 10.11
N ASP A 67 -4.68 -9.02 10.26
CA ASP A 67 -5.29 -9.91 11.27
C ASP A 67 -5.60 -9.26 12.63
N ASP A 68 -6.72 -9.66 13.26
CA ASP A 68 -7.17 -9.15 14.56
C ASP A 68 -7.23 -7.61 14.63
N ASP A 69 -7.67 -6.97 13.55
CA ASP A 69 -7.82 -5.51 13.45
C ASP A 69 -6.51 -4.71 13.58
N GLN A 70 -5.36 -5.36 13.46
CA GLN A 70 -4.07 -4.69 13.48
C GLN A 70 -3.88 -3.79 12.25
N LEU A 71 -3.17 -2.68 12.42
CA LEU A 71 -2.85 -1.76 11.34
C LEU A 71 -1.35 -1.75 11.07
N ILE A 72 -1.01 -1.74 9.79
CA ILE A 72 0.35 -1.50 9.32
C ILE A 72 0.34 -0.43 8.24
N ASP A 73 1.40 0.37 8.20
CA ASP A 73 1.71 1.22 7.06
C ASP A 73 2.80 0.54 6.24
N VAL A 74 2.55 0.40 4.94
CA VAL A 74 3.48 -0.22 3.98
C VAL A 74 3.80 0.80 2.91
N CYS A 75 5.05 1.25 2.90
CA CYS A 75 5.53 2.26 1.98
C CYS A 75 6.57 1.68 1.02
N GLY A 76 6.56 2.11 -0.22
CA GLY A 76 7.56 1.71 -1.21
C GLY A 76 7.37 2.38 -2.55
N GLN A 77 8.29 2.08 -3.46
CA GLN A 77 8.26 2.61 -4.81
C GLN A 77 7.63 1.60 -5.76
N TYR A 78 6.55 1.98 -6.43
CA TYR A 78 5.95 1.23 -7.51
C TYR A 78 6.35 1.83 -8.86
N LEU A 79 7.19 1.09 -9.59
CA LEU A 79 7.69 1.49 -10.89
C LEU A 79 6.66 1.16 -11.98
N TYR A 80 6.67 1.94 -13.08
CA TYR A 80 5.81 1.71 -14.24
C TYR A 80 6.00 0.34 -14.91
N THR A 81 7.10 -0.35 -14.63
CA THR A 81 7.38 -1.72 -15.05
C THR A 81 6.61 -2.77 -14.24
N GLY A 82 5.85 -2.34 -13.22
CA GLY A 82 5.09 -3.21 -12.33
C GLY A 82 5.89 -3.77 -11.15
N SER A 83 7.13 -3.32 -10.97
CA SER A 83 8.01 -3.72 -9.87
C SER A 83 7.82 -2.84 -8.65
N VAL A 84 7.91 -3.46 -7.47
CA VAL A 84 7.95 -2.77 -6.17
C VAL A 84 9.38 -2.79 -5.65
N MET A 85 9.85 -1.67 -5.10
CA MET A 85 11.18 -1.56 -4.51
C MET A 85 11.19 -0.73 -3.24
N ARG A 86 12.26 -0.86 -2.44
CA ARG A 86 12.50 -0.05 -1.22
C ARG A 86 11.36 -0.13 -0.21
N VAL A 87 10.73 -1.30 -0.08
CA VAL A 87 9.60 -1.50 0.82
C VAL A 87 10.04 -1.32 2.27
N LYS A 88 9.28 -0.51 2.98
CA LYS A 88 9.30 -0.35 4.42
C LYS A 88 7.92 -0.68 4.95
N ALA A 89 7.87 -1.28 6.13
CA ALA A 89 6.63 -1.56 6.81
C ALA A 89 6.77 -1.22 8.29
N LYS A 90 5.70 -0.74 8.90
CA LYS A 90 5.65 -0.39 10.33
C LYS A 90 4.27 -0.73 10.88
N HIS A 91 4.22 -1.27 12.10
CA HIS A 91 2.98 -1.34 12.85
C HIS A 91 2.53 0.06 13.25
N VAL A 92 1.23 0.34 13.11
CA VAL A 92 0.61 1.59 13.52
C VAL A 92 -0.63 1.30 14.36
N THR A 93 -1.10 2.31 15.08
CA THR A 93 -2.31 2.21 15.90
C THR A 93 -3.44 3.01 15.27
N HIS A 94 -4.67 2.80 15.72
CA HIS A 94 -5.81 3.62 15.30
C HIS A 94 -5.66 5.11 15.67
N TYR A 95 -4.76 5.44 16.60
CA TYR A 95 -4.44 6.82 17.00
C TYR A 95 -3.38 7.48 16.12
N ASP A 96 -2.77 6.73 15.20
CA ASP A 96 -1.84 7.29 14.22
C ASP A 96 -2.68 7.92 13.10
N ASP A 97 -3.14 9.15 13.25
CA ASP A 97 -3.99 9.82 12.24
C ASP A 97 -3.25 10.12 10.92
N GLN A 98 -1.94 9.90 10.88
CA GLN A 98 -1.10 10.16 9.71
C GLN A 98 -0.47 8.86 9.20
N ILE A 99 -0.44 8.70 7.88
CA ILE A 99 0.31 7.61 7.24
C ILE A 99 1.79 7.98 7.28
N PHE A 100 2.63 7.07 7.77
CA PHE A 100 4.09 7.23 7.81
C PHE A 100 4.64 7.35 6.37
N PHE A 101 5.57 8.27 6.08
CA PHE A 101 6.20 8.40 4.75
C PHE A 101 7.70 8.67 4.83
#